data_AF-A0A350H375-F1
#
_entry.id   AF-A0A350H375-F1
#
_cell.length_a   1.000
_cell.length_b   1.000
_cell.length_c   1.000
_cell.angle_alpha   90.00
_cell.angle_beta   90.00
_cell.angle_gamma   90.00
#
_symmetry.space_group_name_H-M   'P 1'
#
loop_
_entity.id
_entity.type
_entity.pdbx_description
1 polymer ?
#
loop_
_entity_poly.entity_id
_entity_poly.type
_entity_poly.pdbx_seq_one_letter_code
_entity_poly.pdbx_strand_id
1 'polypeptide(L)'
;MNKESFRMRLWLAITCIFSSFGLLLVCSRNSFLYLMNDWGDPATLFTVGRSMIHGKVLYRDIYEHKGFYYCAMHALAAAINEKSYIAIFVMEVIAFAVFLYFVYKTWRLFLDEKCIMALPIFGALVISSLSFCQGDSVEEFCMPILMYSIYELFKFLRVKEDKSVKGNIGLWIIQGVLTGIIFWMKYALCAFYIGWCIFIAIYFFKKKDIKSIIEIALLWLVGMIVASVPAIIYFASNNALSDLWHVYGYNLIFAYKPNAKGNMNLLLFVFLSLFINILFIIAGVITAMTDKLDANEKLAIRLMFLGNVIYTLFFAWKEKYVLLCFMPIFAVWFIGLMYLIINIFPEDFKFEKLLIPIMLVSVVVSSIVCINTNKIGDKKEDYVQYEFAEIINKEKNPSLLVYRGQECGFYFATGLLPTTKYITFYNIHLPEIDDEMDRYIKDKEVEFVITIEKEPENVKRNYELVATKDYKFLSETQKYYLWKAK
;
A
#
# COMPACT_ATOMS: atom_id res chain seq x y z
N MET A 1 2.10 1.57 39.02
CA MET A 1 1.76 0.96 37.70
C MET A 1 1.48 -0.51 37.94
N ASN A 2 0.27 -1.00 37.66
CA ASN A 2 -0.14 -2.38 38.01
C ASN A 2 0.65 -3.41 37.17
N LYS A 3 1.20 -4.46 37.80
CA LYS A 3 2.00 -5.52 37.15
C LYS A 3 1.25 -6.20 36.00
N GLU A 4 -0.06 -6.38 36.14
CA GLU A 4 -0.92 -6.96 35.09
C GLU A 4 -1.03 -6.07 33.86
N SER A 5 -1.10 -4.75 34.04
CA SER A 5 -1.13 -3.79 32.91
C SER A 5 0.18 -3.77 32.13
N PHE A 6 1.32 -3.92 32.82
CA PHE A 6 2.62 -4.04 32.16
C PHE A 6 2.74 -5.35 31.38
N ARG A 7 2.34 -6.47 31.98
CA ARG A 7 2.35 -7.79 31.33
C ARG A 7 1.55 -7.80 30.03
N MET A 8 0.36 -7.22 30.02
CA MET A 8 -0.48 -7.18 28.82
C MET A 8 0.13 -6.33 27.70
N ARG A 9 0.77 -5.19 28.04
CA ARG A 9 1.45 -4.36 27.05
C ARG A 9 2.63 -5.08 26.42
N LEU A 10 3.39 -5.85 27.20
CA LEU A 10 4.50 -6.66 26.71
C LEU A 10 4.01 -7.72 25.72
N TRP A 11 2.97 -8.49 26.10
CA TRP A 11 2.40 -9.51 25.21
C TRP A 11 1.85 -8.92 23.92
N LEU A 12 1.17 -7.77 24.00
CA LEU A 12 0.71 -7.08 22.81
C LEU A 12 1.87 -6.69 21.88
N ALA A 13 2.94 -6.09 22.41
CA ALA A 13 4.10 -5.71 21.61
C ALA A 13 4.77 -6.93 20.96
N ILE A 14 4.96 -8.02 21.72
CA ILE A 14 5.49 -9.29 21.20
C ILE A 14 4.58 -9.82 20.09
N THR A 15 3.28 -9.95 20.33
CA THR A 15 2.34 -10.50 19.35
C THR A 15 2.34 -9.69 18.06
N CYS A 16 2.29 -8.35 18.14
CA CYS A 16 2.31 -7.49 16.96
C CYS A 16 3.63 -7.63 16.19
N ILE A 17 4.78 -7.49 16.86
CA ILE A 17 6.09 -7.50 16.17
C ILE A 17 6.40 -8.86 15.59
N PHE A 18 6.24 -9.94 16.35
CA PHE A 18 6.60 -11.29 15.89
C PHE A 18 5.62 -11.81 14.83
N SER A 19 4.32 -11.51 14.94
CA SER A 19 3.37 -11.85 13.87
C SER A 19 3.69 -11.08 12.60
N SER A 20 3.91 -9.76 12.69
CA SER A 20 4.25 -8.96 11.51
C SER A 20 5.54 -9.40 10.86
N PHE A 21 6.62 -9.59 11.64
CA PHE A 21 7.89 -10.09 11.13
C PHE A 21 7.74 -11.47 10.49
N GLY A 22 7.17 -12.45 11.19
CA GLY A 22 7.08 -13.82 10.68
C GLY A 22 6.20 -13.95 9.44
N LEU A 23 5.06 -13.25 9.40
CA LEU A 23 4.14 -13.29 8.26
C LEU A 23 4.74 -12.60 7.03
N LEU A 24 5.28 -11.38 7.19
CA LEU A 24 5.90 -10.67 6.08
C LEU A 24 7.19 -11.33 5.61
N LEU A 25 7.95 -11.98 6.52
CA LEU A 25 9.16 -12.72 6.15
C LEU A 25 8.87 -13.77 5.07
N VAL A 26 7.77 -14.51 5.21
CA VAL A 26 7.39 -15.54 4.23
C VAL A 26 6.54 -15.01 3.08
N CYS A 27 5.75 -13.95 3.28
CA CYS A 27 4.79 -13.51 2.26
C CYS A 27 5.24 -12.30 1.42
N SER A 28 6.09 -11.40 1.93
CA SER A 28 6.56 -10.22 1.20
C SER A 28 7.81 -10.52 0.39
N ARG A 29 7.81 -10.17 -0.90
CA ARG A 29 8.99 -10.32 -1.77
C ARG A 29 10.10 -9.32 -1.45
N ASN A 30 9.86 -8.37 -0.55
CA ASN A 30 10.89 -7.47 -0.03
C ASN A 30 11.75 -8.13 1.06
N SER A 31 11.29 -9.26 1.62
CA SER A 31 12.02 -9.97 2.67
C SER A 31 13.30 -10.60 2.11
N PHE A 32 14.26 -10.88 3.01
CA PHE A 32 15.52 -11.50 2.64
C PHE A 32 15.41 -12.99 2.26
N LEU A 33 14.21 -13.60 2.26
CA LEU A 33 13.99 -14.92 1.67
C LEU A 33 13.87 -14.88 0.14
N TYR A 34 13.67 -13.69 -0.42
CA TYR A 34 13.51 -13.46 -1.84
C TYR A 34 14.72 -12.73 -2.39
N LEU A 35 15.08 -13.03 -3.64
CA LEU A 35 16.24 -12.44 -4.29
C LEU A 35 15.99 -10.99 -4.75
N MET A 36 14.75 -10.70 -5.15
CA MET A 36 14.26 -9.35 -5.47
C MET A 36 12.74 -9.30 -5.39
N ASN A 37 12.19 -8.09 -5.35
CA ASN A 37 10.79 -7.86 -5.66
C ASN A 37 10.65 -7.46 -7.13
N ASP A 38 10.17 -8.39 -7.95
CA ASP A 38 9.93 -8.21 -9.38
C ASP A 38 8.52 -7.67 -9.69
N TRP A 39 7.77 -7.23 -8.68
CA TRP A 39 6.50 -6.53 -8.89
C TRP A 39 6.77 -5.07 -9.27
N GLY A 40 6.06 -4.59 -10.29
CA GLY A 40 6.48 -3.36 -10.93
C GLY A 40 6.24 -2.07 -10.17
N ASP A 41 5.27 -2.01 -9.26
CA ASP A 41 5.09 -0.83 -8.39
C ASP A 41 6.33 -0.68 -7.46
N PRO A 42 6.66 -1.66 -6.59
CA PRO A 42 7.87 -1.59 -5.75
C PRO A 42 9.16 -1.36 -6.53
N ALA A 43 9.34 -2.04 -7.66
CA ALA A 43 10.57 -1.96 -8.42
C ALA A 43 10.77 -0.59 -9.11
N THR A 44 9.70 -0.01 -9.67
CA THR A 44 9.69 1.37 -10.19
C THR A 44 9.99 2.37 -9.07
N LEU A 45 9.29 2.27 -7.94
CA LEU A 45 9.43 3.21 -6.84
C LEU A 45 10.78 3.15 -6.15
N PHE A 46 11.37 1.96 -6.02
CA PHE A 46 12.72 1.83 -5.52
C PHE A 46 13.74 2.46 -6.49
N THR A 47 13.53 2.33 -7.79
CA THR A 47 14.34 3.02 -8.82
C THR A 47 14.19 4.55 -8.74
N VAL A 48 12.97 5.05 -8.52
CA VAL A 48 12.70 6.48 -8.28
C VAL A 48 13.40 6.94 -7.00
N GLY A 49 13.30 6.18 -5.91
CA GLY A 49 13.94 6.46 -4.64
C GLY A 49 15.46 6.54 -4.76
N ARG A 50 16.08 5.58 -5.45
CA ARG A 50 17.51 5.60 -5.80
C ARG A 50 17.86 6.83 -6.64
N SER A 51 17.06 7.15 -7.65
CA SER A 51 17.27 8.35 -8.46
C SER A 51 17.27 9.64 -7.62
N MET A 52 16.35 9.74 -6.66
CA MET A 52 16.21 10.90 -5.78
C MET A 52 17.45 11.15 -4.92
N ILE A 53 18.03 10.09 -4.34
CA ILE A 53 19.24 10.24 -3.50
C ILE A 53 20.50 10.53 -4.33
N HIS A 54 20.46 10.25 -5.64
CA HIS A 54 21.51 10.60 -6.61
C HIS A 54 21.25 11.94 -7.32
N GLY A 55 20.41 12.79 -6.75
CA GLY A 55 20.23 14.18 -7.17
C GLY A 55 19.19 14.41 -8.26
N LYS A 56 18.46 13.37 -8.71
CA LYS A 56 17.30 13.58 -9.58
C LYS A 56 16.11 14.09 -8.78
N VAL A 57 15.45 15.13 -9.27
CA VAL A 57 14.26 15.69 -8.63
C VAL A 57 13.01 15.00 -9.16
N LEU A 58 12.25 14.38 -8.27
CA LEU A 58 10.92 13.82 -8.54
C LEU A 58 10.05 14.75 -9.40
N TYR A 59 9.34 14.19 -10.37
CA TYR A 59 8.50 14.82 -11.39
C TYR A 59 9.21 15.69 -12.43
N ARG A 60 10.36 16.29 -12.09
CA ARG A 60 11.17 17.08 -13.03
C ARG A 60 12.12 16.18 -13.84
N ASP A 61 12.96 15.42 -13.15
CA ASP A 61 14.06 14.63 -13.73
C ASP A 61 13.74 13.13 -13.77
N ILE A 62 12.75 12.68 -12.99
CA ILE A 62 12.24 11.31 -12.95
C ILE A 62 10.74 11.33 -12.70
N TYR A 63 9.96 10.65 -13.54
CA TYR A 63 8.50 10.64 -13.45
C TYR A 63 7.98 9.48 -12.57
N GLU A 64 6.93 9.77 -11.80
CA GLU A 64 6.13 8.80 -11.06
C GLU A 64 4.70 9.33 -10.95
N HIS A 65 3.71 8.43 -10.94
CA HIS A 65 2.29 8.72 -10.80
C HIS A 65 1.75 8.49 -9.38
N LYS A 66 2.58 8.01 -8.44
CA LYS A 66 2.32 8.03 -6.99
C LYS A 66 2.81 9.33 -6.34
N GLY A 67 2.34 9.59 -5.12
CA GLY A 67 2.63 10.82 -4.39
C GLY A 67 4.00 10.89 -3.71
N PHE A 68 4.34 12.12 -3.31
CA PHE A 68 5.64 12.48 -2.72
C PHE A 68 6.04 11.60 -1.52
N TYR A 69 5.18 11.39 -0.53
CA TYR A 69 5.59 10.65 0.68
C TYR A 69 5.94 9.20 0.39
N TYR A 70 5.28 8.60 -0.59
CA TYR A 70 5.57 7.24 -0.97
C TYR A 70 6.91 7.14 -1.72
N CYS A 71 7.19 8.09 -2.61
CA CYS A 71 8.51 8.20 -3.26
C CYS A 71 9.62 8.50 -2.23
N ALA A 72 9.36 9.39 -1.27
CA ALA A 72 10.32 9.75 -0.22
C ALA A 72 10.63 8.58 0.72
N MET A 73 9.64 7.73 1.01
CA MET A 73 9.85 6.48 1.76
C MET A 73 10.83 5.55 1.04
N HIS A 74 10.70 5.41 -0.28
CA HIS A 74 11.63 4.62 -1.10
C HIS A 74 13.02 5.27 -1.21
N ALA A 75 13.09 6.61 -1.28
CA ALA A 75 14.36 7.32 -1.22
C ALA A 75 15.08 7.09 0.13
N LEU A 76 14.33 7.09 1.24
CA LEU A 76 14.87 6.74 2.56
C LEU A 76 15.36 5.29 2.61
N ALA A 77 14.60 4.34 2.06
CA ALA A 77 15.02 2.95 1.98
C ALA A 77 16.29 2.78 1.13
N ALA A 78 16.36 3.45 -0.02
CA ALA A 78 17.53 3.48 -0.88
C ALA A 78 18.75 4.10 -0.17
N ALA A 79 18.57 5.17 0.61
CA ALA A 79 19.65 5.80 1.39
C ALA A 79 20.24 4.85 2.45
N ILE A 80 19.44 3.91 2.98
CA ILE A 80 19.92 2.87 3.89
C ILE A 80 20.69 1.80 3.10
N ASN A 81 20.12 1.29 2.01
CA ASN A 81 20.79 0.33 1.14
C ASN A 81 20.14 0.27 -0.25
N GLU A 82 20.81 0.83 -1.26
CA GLU A 82 20.33 0.79 -2.65
C GLU A 82 20.34 -0.58 -3.32
N LYS A 83 21.05 -1.55 -2.73
CA LYS A 83 21.26 -2.89 -3.30
C LYS A 83 20.37 -3.95 -2.66
N SER A 84 19.38 -3.54 -1.85
CA SER A 84 18.51 -4.47 -1.14
C SER A 84 17.16 -3.87 -0.79
N TYR A 85 16.11 -4.69 -0.86
CA TYR A 85 14.76 -4.36 -0.40
C TYR A 85 14.59 -4.48 1.13
N ILE A 86 15.62 -4.90 1.89
CA ILE A 86 15.51 -5.12 3.35
C ILE A 86 15.01 -3.87 4.10
N ALA A 87 15.41 -2.67 3.67
CA ALA A 87 14.94 -1.45 4.30
C ALA A 87 13.42 -1.26 4.11
N ILE A 88 12.88 -1.57 2.93
CA ILE A 88 11.44 -1.56 2.64
C ILE A 88 10.75 -2.63 3.49
N PHE A 89 11.30 -3.84 3.58
CA PHE A 89 10.77 -4.91 4.43
C PHE A 89 10.67 -4.50 5.91
N VAL A 90 11.67 -3.82 6.45
CA VAL A 90 11.60 -3.29 7.83
C VAL A 90 10.46 -2.28 7.98
N MET A 91 10.25 -1.42 6.98
CA MET A 91 9.13 -0.47 6.98
C MET A 91 7.78 -1.19 6.93
N GLU A 92 7.63 -2.24 6.11
CA GLU A 92 6.42 -3.09 6.08
C GLU A 92 6.16 -3.71 7.45
N VAL A 93 7.18 -4.28 8.09
CA VAL A 93 7.06 -4.90 9.43
C VAL A 93 6.57 -3.88 10.47
N ILE A 94 7.13 -2.67 10.45
CA ILE A 94 6.71 -1.59 11.35
C ILE A 94 5.26 -1.18 11.06
N ALA A 95 4.94 -0.90 9.80
CA ALA A 95 3.60 -0.48 9.38
C ALA A 95 2.54 -1.52 9.76
N PHE A 96 2.82 -2.79 9.50
CA PHE A 96 1.90 -3.88 9.79
C PHE A 96 1.78 -4.16 11.31
N ALA A 97 2.87 -4.02 12.07
CA ALA A 97 2.81 -4.16 13.53
C ALA A 97 1.95 -3.04 14.17
N VAL A 98 2.09 -1.80 13.67
CA VAL A 98 1.24 -0.66 14.07
C VAL A 98 -0.21 -0.90 13.68
N PHE A 99 -0.46 -1.46 12.50
CA PHE A 99 -1.81 -1.85 12.08
C PHE A 99 -2.42 -2.89 13.04
N LEU A 100 -1.74 -4.01 13.31
CA LEU A 100 -2.20 -5.03 14.26
C LEU A 100 -2.41 -4.47 15.67
N TYR A 101 -1.55 -3.55 16.11
CA TYR A 101 -1.72 -2.85 17.38
C TYR A 101 -3.06 -2.10 17.41
N PHE A 102 -3.39 -1.31 16.37
CA PHE A 102 -4.65 -0.58 16.33
C PHE A 102 -5.87 -1.47 16.09
N VAL A 103 -5.73 -2.61 15.41
CA VAL A 103 -6.75 -3.67 15.35
C VAL A 103 -7.10 -4.12 16.77
N TYR A 104 -6.09 -4.53 17.56
CA TYR A 104 -6.31 -4.95 18.93
C TYR A 104 -6.90 -3.84 19.81
N LYS A 105 -6.39 -2.61 19.70
CA LYS A 105 -6.92 -1.47 20.45
C LYS A 105 -8.38 -1.21 20.15
N THR A 106 -8.80 -1.42 18.90
CA THR A 106 -10.20 -1.33 18.48
C THR A 106 -11.02 -2.46 19.05
N TRP A 107 -10.58 -3.71 18.94
CA TRP A 107 -11.28 -4.87 19.53
C TRP A 107 -11.47 -4.75 21.04
N ARG A 108 -10.46 -4.24 21.76
CA ARG A 108 -10.54 -3.99 23.21
C ARG A 108 -11.56 -2.96 23.64
N LEU A 109 -12.11 -2.18 22.71
CA LEU A 109 -13.27 -1.33 23.03
C LEU A 109 -14.54 -2.16 23.22
N PHE A 110 -14.62 -3.40 22.71
CA PHE A 110 -15.84 -4.22 22.66
C PHE A 110 -15.69 -5.59 23.34
N LEU A 111 -14.46 -6.08 23.44
CA LEU A 111 -14.09 -7.42 23.87
C LEU A 111 -13.08 -7.37 25.02
N ASP A 112 -12.98 -8.48 25.75
CA ASP A 112 -11.96 -8.66 26.77
C ASP A 112 -10.55 -8.85 26.17
N GLU A 113 -9.57 -9.14 27.03
CA GLU A 113 -8.17 -9.24 26.64
C GLU A 113 -7.81 -10.44 25.78
N LYS A 114 -8.63 -11.50 25.79
CA LYS A 114 -8.40 -12.74 25.05
C LYS A 114 -8.45 -12.52 23.54
N CYS A 115 -9.00 -11.40 23.06
CA CYS A 115 -9.01 -11.04 21.63
C CYS A 115 -7.61 -10.89 21.03
N ILE A 116 -6.56 -10.74 21.85
CA ILE A 116 -5.17 -10.78 21.40
C ILE A 116 -4.81 -12.08 20.66
N MET A 117 -5.44 -13.22 21.02
CA MET A 117 -5.18 -14.51 20.36
C MET A 117 -5.56 -14.52 18.88
N ALA A 118 -6.47 -13.63 18.48
CA ALA A 118 -6.92 -13.55 17.10
C ALA A 118 -6.03 -12.68 16.20
N LEU A 119 -5.13 -11.88 16.78
CA LEU A 119 -4.27 -10.99 16.00
C LEU A 119 -3.39 -11.73 14.99
N PRO A 120 -2.68 -12.82 15.34
CA PRO A 120 -1.84 -13.52 14.36
C PRO A 120 -2.68 -14.17 13.26
N ILE A 121 -3.87 -14.68 13.60
CA ILE A 121 -4.81 -15.30 12.65
C ILE A 121 -5.34 -14.26 11.68
N PHE A 122 -5.83 -13.12 12.19
CA PHE A 122 -6.29 -12.01 11.35
C PHE A 122 -5.16 -11.47 10.48
N GLY A 123 -3.95 -11.31 11.06
CA GLY A 123 -2.77 -10.89 10.32
C GLY A 123 -2.43 -11.85 9.18
N ALA A 124 -2.48 -13.16 9.42
CA ALA A 124 -2.27 -14.18 8.41
C ALA A 124 -3.29 -14.06 7.27
N LEU A 125 -4.58 -13.90 7.58
CA LEU A 125 -5.63 -13.72 6.59
C LEU A 125 -5.41 -12.48 5.71
N VAL A 126 -4.91 -11.38 6.28
CA VAL A 126 -4.60 -10.15 5.53
C VAL A 126 -3.40 -10.37 4.60
N ILE A 127 -2.27 -10.83 5.15
CA ILE A 127 -0.99 -10.90 4.43
C ILE A 127 -0.92 -12.06 3.43
N SER A 128 -1.63 -13.17 3.67
CA SER A 128 -1.72 -14.26 2.69
C SER A 128 -2.85 -14.06 1.68
N SER A 129 -3.59 -12.94 1.74
CA SER A 129 -4.66 -12.66 0.77
C SER A 129 -4.09 -12.34 -0.62
N LEU A 130 -4.88 -12.61 -1.66
CA LEU A 130 -4.53 -12.18 -3.03
C LEU A 130 -4.38 -10.67 -3.17
N SER A 131 -4.95 -9.90 -2.24
CA SER A 131 -4.83 -8.45 -2.18
C SER A 131 -3.48 -7.99 -1.65
N PHE A 132 -2.74 -8.84 -0.94
CA PHE A 132 -1.39 -8.47 -0.53
C PHE A 132 -0.42 -8.35 -1.73
N CYS A 133 -0.75 -8.98 -2.86
CA CYS A 133 0.13 -9.04 -4.04
C CYS A 133 1.54 -9.49 -3.61
N GLN A 134 2.58 -8.71 -3.86
CA GLN A 134 3.98 -9.04 -3.55
C GLN A 134 4.56 -8.27 -2.35
N GLY A 135 3.76 -7.43 -1.69
CA GLY A 135 4.22 -6.47 -0.67
C GLY A 135 4.65 -5.13 -1.27
N ASP A 136 4.69 -4.11 -0.41
CA ASP A 136 4.99 -2.71 -0.73
C ASP A 136 3.99 -2.10 -1.70
N SER A 137 2.72 -2.12 -1.30
CA SER A 137 1.68 -1.31 -1.93
C SER A 137 1.40 -0.05 -1.10
N VAL A 138 0.94 1.03 -1.74
CA VAL A 138 0.50 2.23 -1.00
C VAL A 138 -0.59 1.88 0.01
N GLU A 139 -1.52 1.01 -0.40
CA GLU A 139 -2.64 0.54 0.40
C GLU A 139 -2.18 -0.15 1.69
N GLU A 140 -1.14 -0.98 1.60
CA GLU A 140 -0.51 -1.63 2.75
C GLU A 140 0.00 -0.60 3.76
N PHE A 141 0.79 0.38 3.31
CA PHE A 141 1.32 1.43 4.17
C PHE A 141 0.24 2.37 4.73
N CYS A 142 -0.91 2.48 4.06
CA CYS A 142 -2.04 3.25 4.54
C CYS A 142 -2.88 2.49 5.59
N MET A 143 -2.88 1.15 5.61
CA MET A 143 -3.65 0.36 6.58
C MET A 143 -3.51 0.81 8.05
N PRO A 144 -2.30 1.04 8.61
CA PRO A 144 -2.17 1.50 10.00
C PRO A 144 -2.84 2.86 10.23
N ILE A 145 -2.77 3.78 9.26
CA ILE A 145 -3.39 5.11 9.34
C ILE A 145 -4.91 4.99 9.35
N LEU A 146 -5.46 4.20 8.43
CA LEU A 146 -6.90 3.96 8.34
C LEU A 146 -7.44 3.28 9.60
N MET A 147 -6.73 2.26 10.11
CA MET A 147 -7.11 1.54 11.32
C MET A 147 -7.03 2.41 12.58
N TYR A 148 -6.00 3.27 12.70
CA TYR A 148 -5.93 4.27 13.76
C TYR A 148 -7.13 5.23 13.73
N SER A 149 -7.55 5.64 12.54
CA SER A 149 -8.67 6.55 12.34
C SER A 149 -10.01 5.95 12.75
N ILE A 150 -10.19 4.65 12.52
CA ILE A 150 -11.33 3.88 13.05
C ILE A 150 -11.24 3.79 14.57
N TYR A 151 -10.08 3.41 15.12
CA TYR A 151 -9.87 3.28 16.56
C TYR A 151 -10.24 4.56 17.32
N GLU A 152 -9.68 5.70 16.89
CA GLU A 152 -9.94 6.98 17.55
C GLU A 152 -11.38 7.46 17.37
N LEU A 153 -12.03 7.16 16.25
CA LEU A 153 -13.46 7.45 16.08
C LEU A 153 -14.30 6.63 17.07
N PHE A 154 -14.07 5.33 17.20
CA PHE A 154 -14.81 4.47 18.11
C PHE A 154 -14.52 4.82 19.57
N LYS A 155 -13.28 5.13 19.91
CA LYS A 155 -12.92 5.67 21.22
C LYS A 155 -13.60 7.01 21.49
N PHE A 156 -13.68 7.90 20.49
CA PHE A 156 -14.44 9.14 20.58
C PHE A 156 -15.93 8.88 20.79
N LEU A 157 -16.53 7.84 20.22
CA LEU A 157 -17.95 7.51 20.41
C LEU A 157 -18.24 6.85 21.77
N ARG A 158 -17.41 5.90 22.21
CA ARG A 158 -17.68 5.08 23.40
C ARG A 158 -17.10 5.61 24.70
N VAL A 159 -15.86 6.08 24.67
CA VAL A 159 -15.05 6.24 25.89
C VAL A 159 -14.98 7.69 26.35
N LYS A 160 -14.87 8.64 25.41
CA LYS A 160 -14.69 10.05 25.79
C LYS A 160 -15.97 10.63 26.39
N GLU A 161 -15.92 11.16 27.61
CA GLU A 161 -17.08 11.83 28.21
C GLU A 161 -17.35 13.17 27.51
N ASP A 162 -16.30 13.97 27.31
CA ASP A 162 -16.39 15.21 26.55
C ASP A 162 -16.36 14.93 25.03
N LYS A 163 -17.51 15.15 24.38
CA LYS A 163 -17.67 15.07 22.92
C LYS A 163 -17.58 16.44 22.22
N SER A 164 -17.25 17.51 22.94
CA SER A 164 -17.09 18.84 22.38
C SER A 164 -15.86 18.92 21.46
N VAL A 165 -15.85 19.89 20.56
CA VAL A 165 -14.69 20.15 19.69
C VAL A 165 -13.47 20.52 20.52
N LYS A 166 -13.65 21.40 21.52
CA LYS A 166 -12.56 21.89 22.39
C LYS A 166 -11.87 20.77 23.16
N GLY A 167 -12.62 19.82 23.71
CA GLY A 167 -12.05 18.65 24.39
C GLY A 167 -11.31 17.68 23.46
N ASN A 168 -11.42 17.85 22.14
CA ASN A 168 -10.96 16.91 21.14
C ASN A 168 -10.13 17.55 20.01
N ILE A 169 -9.59 18.76 20.21
CA ILE A 169 -8.83 19.49 19.17
C ILE A 169 -7.74 18.62 18.54
N GLY A 170 -6.96 17.91 19.36
CA GLY A 170 -5.89 17.04 18.89
C GLY A 170 -6.38 15.91 17.99
N LEU A 171 -7.58 15.36 18.22
CA LEU A 171 -8.18 14.35 17.34
C LEU A 171 -8.38 14.92 15.95
N TRP A 172 -9.04 16.07 15.82
CA TRP A 172 -9.40 16.65 14.52
C TRP A 172 -8.16 17.07 13.72
N ILE A 173 -7.16 17.67 14.39
CA ILE A 173 -5.90 18.03 13.74
C ILE A 173 -5.13 16.79 13.29
N ILE A 174 -4.97 15.77 14.15
CA ILE A 174 -4.23 14.55 13.80
C ILE A 174 -4.90 13.83 12.62
N GLN A 175 -6.23 13.73 12.62
CA GLN A 175 -6.94 13.12 11.48
C GLN A 175 -6.77 13.93 10.19
N GLY A 176 -6.72 15.26 10.29
CA GLY A 176 -6.32 16.13 9.18
C GLY A 176 -4.89 15.86 8.67
N VAL A 177 -3.92 15.72 9.57
CA VAL A 177 -2.52 15.38 9.22
C VAL A 177 -2.48 14.03 8.50
N LEU A 178 -3.14 13.01 9.04
CA LEU A 178 -3.19 11.67 8.46
C LEU A 178 -3.86 11.66 7.09
N THR A 179 -4.94 12.42 6.92
CA THR A 179 -5.59 12.63 5.62
C THR A 179 -4.63 13.28 4.64
N GLY A 180 -3.87 14.29 5.07
CA GLY A 180 -2.86 14.94 4.25
C GLY A 180 -1.70 14.02 3.87
N ILE A 181 -1.26 13.13 4.77
CA ILE A 181 -0.25 12.11 4.46
C ILE A 181 -0.76 11.16 3.38
N ILE A 182 -1.97 10.61 3.53
CA ILE A 182 -2.58 9.76 2.49
C ILE A 182 -2.76 10.55 1.19
N PHE A 183 -3.18 11.81 1.28
CA PHE A 183 -3.31 12.68 0.11
C PHE A 183 -2.00 12.82 -0.65
N TRP A 184 -0.85 12.85 0.03
CA TRP A 184 0.49 12.93 -0.57
C TRP A 184 1.15 11.56 -0.82
N MET A 185 0.46 10.45 -0.55
CA MET A 185 0.86 9.10 -0.99
C MET A 185 0.05 8.68 -2.21
N LYS A 186 -1.29 8.74 -2.10
CA LYS A 186 -2.27 8.43 -3.16
C LYS A 186 -3.62 9.06 -2.79
N TYR A 187 -3.93 10.21 -3.38
CA TYR A 187 -5.15 10.99 -3.08
C TYR A 187 -6.46 10.19 -3.20
N ALA A 188 -6.50 9.18 -4.07
CA ALA A 188 -7.70 8.35 -4.26
C ALA A 188 -8.09 7.58 -2.99
N LEU A 189 -7.13 7.25 -2.11
CA LEU A 189 -7.40 6.59 -0.82
C LEU A 189 -8.05 7.52 0.22
N CYS A 190 -8.07 8.84 -0.04
CA CYS A 190 -8.82 9.78 0.80
C CYS A 190 -10.34 9.56 0.75
N ALA A 191 -10.85 8.74 -0.18
CA ALA A 191 -12.26 8.38 -0.22
C ALA A 191 -12.75 7.73 1.09
N PHE A 192 -11.87 7.01 1.81
CA PHE A 192 -12.14 6.55 3.18
C PHE A 192 -12.53 7.70 4.11
N TYR A 193 -11.72 8.78 4.09
CA TYR A 193 -11.93 9.95 4.94
C TYR A 193 -13.15 10.77 4.52
N ILE A 194 -13.58 10.72 3.27
CA ILE A 194 -14.88 11.29 2.86
C ILE A 194 -16.01 10.63 3.67
N GLY A 195 -16.03 9.30 3.75
CA GLY A 195 -17.00 8.57 4.57
C GLY A 195 -16.91 8.91 6.06
N TRP A 196 -15.69 9.02 6.58
CA TRP A 196 -15.42 9.42 7.97
C TRP A 196 -15.94 10.83 8.28
N CYS A 197 -15.66 11.81 7.41
CA CYS A 197 -16.09 13.20 7.57
C CYS A 197 -17.61 13.34 7.45
N ILE A 198 -18.25 12.63 6.51
CA ILE A 198 -19.71 12.59 6.38
C ILE A 198 -20.34 12.06 7.68
N PHE A 199 -19.78 11.02 8.27
CA PHE A 199 -20.27 10.51 9.55
C PHE A 199 -20.21 11.58 10.65
N ILE A 200 -19.07 12.26 10.82
CA ILE A 200 -18.92 13.32 11.83
C ILE A 200 -19.90 14.47 11.57
N ALA A 201 -20.07 14.88 10.32
CA ALA A 201 -21.05 15.89 9.95
C ALA A 201 -22.47 15.47 10.35
N ILE A 202 -22.89 14.24 10.02
CA ILE A 202 -24.20 13.69 10.43
C ILE A 202 -24.32 13.65 11.96
N TYR A 203 -23.28 13.23 12.68
CA TYR A 203 -23.27 13.11 14.13
C TYR A 203 -23.53 14.45 14.83
N PHE A 204 -22.81 15.51 14.45
CA PHE A 204 -23.00 16.85 15.02
C PHE A 204 -24.24 17.55 14.50
N PHE A 205 -24.64 17.28 13.24
CA PHE A 205 -25.88 17.80 12.69
C PHE A 205 -27.12 17.27 13.45
N LYS A 206 -27.14 15.97 13.79
CA LYS A 206 -28.21 15.38 14.63
C LYS A 206 -28.28 16.02 16.02
N LYS A 207 -27.15 16.54 16.52
CA LYS A 207 -27.08 17.32 17.77
C LYS A 207 -27.40 18.79 17.60
N LYS A 208 -27.77 19.22 16.38
CA LYS A 208 -28.05 20.63 16.00
C LYS A 208 -26.85 21.56 16.23
N ASP A 209 -25.64 21.02 16.20
CA ASP A 209 -24.40 21.78 16.45
C ASP A 209 -23.61 21.97 15.15
N ILE A 210 -24.12 22.86 14.29
CA ILE A 210 -23.51 23.17 12.99
C ILE A 210 -22.17 23.89 13.17
N LYS A 211 -22.03 24.69 14.23
CA LYS A 211 -20.80 25.41 14.53
C LYS A 211 -19.63 24.45 14.72
N SER A 212 -19.84 23.37 15.46
CA SER A 212 -18.81 22.34 15.64
C SER A 212 -18.38 21.68 14.33
N ILE A 213 -19.27 21.53 13.34
CA ILE A 213 -18.90 20.99 12.02
C ILE A 213 -17.88 21.89 11.33
N ILE A 214 -18.10 23.21 11.36
CA ILE A 214 -17.19 24.21 10.78
C ILE A 214 -15.87 24.23 11.54
N GLU A 215 -15.91 24.23 12.88
CA GLU A 215 -14.70 24.21 13.71
C GLU A 215 -13.85 22.96 13.44
N ILE A 216 -14.47 21.78 13.35
CA ILE A 216 -13.79 20.53 13.00
C ILE A 216 -13.17 20.61 11.61
N ALA A 217 -13.91 21.11 10.61
CA ALA A 217 -13.39 21.25 9.25
C ALA A 217 -12.17 22.18 9.18
N LEU A 218 -12.16 23.28 9.93
CA LEU A 218 -11.00 24.18 10.01
C LEU A 218 -9.80 23.50 10.69
N LEU A 219 -10.01 22.80 11.81
CA LEU A 219 -8.95 22.06 12.49
C LEU A 219 -8.37 20.93 11.63
N TRP A 220 -9.22 20.27 10.85
CA TRP A 220 -8.81 19.26 9.88
C TRP A 220 -7.94 19.86 8.78
N LEU A 221 -8.35 21.01 8.24
CA LEU A 221 -7.60 21.73 7.21
C LEU A 221 -6.21 22.15 7.73
N VAL A 222 -6.11 22.62 8.98
CA VAL A 222 -4.82 22.89 9.62
C VAL A 222 -3.93 21.64 9.59
N GLY A 223 -4.48 20.47 9.93
CA GLY A 223 -3.73 19.21 9.85
C GLY A 223 -3.26 18.88 8.44
N MET A 224 -4.12 19.04 7.42
CA MET A 224 -3.74 18.80 6.02
C MET A 224 -2.66 19.76 5.53
N ILE A 225 -2.70 21.03 5.95
CA ILE A 225 -1.66 22.02 5.64
C ILE A 225 -0.33 21.56 6.24
N VAL A 226 -0.32 21.17 7.52
CA VAL A 226 0.89 20.66 8.20
C VAL A 226 1.49 19.47 7.44
N ALA A 227 0.65 18.52 7.02
CA ALA A 227 1.11 17.37 6.23
C ALA A 227 1.56 17.74 4.80
N SER A 228 1.23 18.93 4.30
CA SER A 228 1.67 19.37 2.97
C SER A 228 3.03 20.07 2.99
N VAL A 229 3.43 20.62 4.14
CA VAL A 229 4.66 21.40 4.28
C VAL A 229 5.91 20.67 3.78
N PRO A 230 6.19 19.40 4.14
CA PRO A 230 7.39 18.71 3.67
C PRO A 230 7.47 18.57 2.15
N ALA A 231 6.36 18.23 1.49
CA ALA A 231 6.31 18.12 0.04
C ALA A 231 6.60 19.49 -0.59
N ILE A 232 5.90 20.54 -0.15
CA ILE A 232 6.09 21.89 -0.69
C ILE A 232 7.52 22.39 -0.50
N ILE A 233 8.14 22.17 0.66
CA ILE A 233 9.54 22.54 0.91
C ILE A 233 10.47 21.81 -0.05
N TYR A 234 10.29 20.50 -0.23
CA TYR A 234 11.12 19.71 -1.15
C TYR A 234 11.03 20.25 -2.59
N PHE A 235 9.82 20.48 -3.11
CA PHE A 235 9.67 20.96 -4.48
C PHE A 235 10.08 22.43 -4.65
N ALA A 236 9.86 23.28 -3.64
CA ALA A 236 10.29 24.68 -3.67
C ALA A 236 11.82 24.81 -3.67
N SER A 237 12.50 24.08 -2.78
CA SER A 237 13.97 24.10 -2.69
C SER A 237 14.66 23.56 -3.95
N ASN A 238 13.96 22.73 -4.72
CA ASN A 238 14.45 22.16 -5.97
C ASN A 238 13.95 22.90 -7.23
N ASN A 239 13.26 24.03 -7.12
CA ASN A 239 12.64 24.74 -8.25
C ASN A 239 11.70 23.85 -9.10
N ALA A 240 10.99 22.93 -8.47
CA ALA A 240 10.14 21.92 -9.12
C ALA A 240 8.65 22.03 -8.71
N LEU A 241 8.21 23.21 -8.22
CA LEU A 241 6.79 23.45 -7.90
C LEU A 241 5.89 23.38 -9.14
N SER A 242 6.40 23.79 -10.31
CA SER A 242 5.66 23.67 -11.57
C SER A 242 5.46 22.20 -11.95
N ASP A 243 6.50 21.38 -11.82
CA ASP A 243 6.44 19.94 -12.08
C ASP A 243 5.49 19.23 -11.12
N LEU A 244 5.52 19.60 -9.83
CA LEU A 244 4.56 19.14 -8.83
C LEU A 244 3.12 19.39 -9.24
N TRP A 245 2.82 20.64 -9.65
CA TRP A 245 1.48 21.00 -10.07
C TRP A 245 1.07 20.27 -11.35
N HIS A 246 1.96 20.19 -12.33
CA HIS A 246 1.69 19.52 -13.61
C HIS A 246 1.40 18.03 -13.42
N VAL A 247 2.26 17.32 -12.68
CA VAL A 247 2.10 15.87 -12.48
C VAL A 247 1.02 15.58 -11.45
N TYR A 248 1.21 16.01 -10.21
CA TYR A 248 0.34 15.61 -9.11
C TYR A 248 -0.97 16.40 -9.04
N GLY A 249 -0.92 17.70 -9.35
CA GLY A 249 -2.09 18.59 -9.31
C GLY A 249 -2.99 18.51 -10.54
N TYR A 250 -2.43 18.21 -11.72
CA TYR A 250 -3.17 18.19 -12.98
C TYR A 250 -3.27 16.79 -13.61
N ASN A 251 -2.16 16.17 -13.99
CA ASN A 251 -2.17 14.91 -14.75
C ASN A 251 -2.91 13.79 -14.01
N LEU A 252 -2.62 13.60 -12.73
CA LEU A 252 -3.28 12.54 -11.95
C LEU A 252 -4.78 12.79 -11.76
N ILE A 253 -5.20 14.04 -11.57
CA ILE A 253 -6.61 14.37 -11.32
C ILE A 253 -7.43 14.35 -12.61
N PHE A 254 -6.89 14.90 -13.71
CA PHE A 254 -7.66 15.21 -14.92
C PHE A 254 -7.28 14.37 -16.14
N ALA A 255 -6.01 13.93 -16.24
CA ALA A 255 -5.54 13.16 -17.38
C ALA A 255 -5.60 11.64 -17.14
N TYR A 256 -5.82 11.21 -15.89
CA TYR A 256 -6.18 9.83 -15.58
C TYR A 256 -7.57 9.50 -16.12
N LYS A 257 -7.61 9.02 -17.37
CA LYS A 257 -8.80 8.44 -17.97
C LYS A 257 -8.74 6.92 -17.78
N PRO A 258 -9.46 6.34 -16.81
CA PRO A 258 -9.56 4.89 -16.72
C PRO A 258 -10.11 4.39 -18.07
N ASN A 259 -9.43 3.40 -18.66
CA ASN A 259 -9.86 2.77 -19.90
C ASN A 259 -11.26 2.17 -19.68
N ALA A 260 -12.31 2.91 -20.04
CA ALA A 260 -13.71 2.50 -20.00
C ALA A 260 -14.06 1.45 -21.07
N LYS A 261 -13.11 0.58 -21.42
CA LYS A 261 -13.29 -0.53 -22.37
C LYS A 261 -13.25 -1.83 -21.59
N GLY A 262 -14.41 -2.26 -21.10
CA GLY A 262 -14.60 -3.56 -20.48
C GLY A 262 -16.02 -3.78 -19.96
N ASN A 263 -16.89 -4.34 -20.81
CA ASN A 263 -18.28 -4.75 -20.58
C ASN A 263 -18.45 -5.96 -19.60
N MET A 264 -17.64 -6.04 -18.55
CA MET A 264 -17.92 -6.92 -17.41
C MET A 264 -18.39 -6.04 -16.26
N ASN A 265 -19.58 -6.31 -15.73
CA ASN A 265 -20.17 -5.55 -14.61
C ASN A 265 -19.10 -5.30 -13.54
N LEU A 266 -18.63 -4.06 -13.41
CA LEU A 266 -17.67 -3.64 -12.39
C LEU A 266 -18.15 -4.02 -10.97
N LEU A 267 -19.47 -3.98 -10.78
CA LEU A 267 -20.16 -4.52 -9.61
C LEU A 267 -19.93 -6.02 -9.41
N LEU A 268 -19.95 -6.82 -10.47
CA LEU A 268 -19.62 -8.25 -10.43
C LEU A 268 -18.13 -8.46 -10.08
N PHE A 269 -17.20 -7.64 -10.58
CA PHE A 269 -15.80 -7.73 -10.18
C PHE A 269 -15.60 -7.39 -8.70
N VAL A 270 -16.17 -6.28 -8.22
CA VAL A 270 -16.13 -5.92 -6.79
C VAL A 270 -16.81 -7.01 -5.95
N PHE A 271 -17.96 -7.51 -6.39
CA PHE A 271 -18.67 -8.58 -5.69
C PHE A 271 -17.87 -9.88 -5.65
N LEU A 272 -17.30 -10.34 -6.76
CA LEU A 272 -16.43 -11.53 -6.82
C LEU A 272 -15.16 -11.35 -6.00
N SER A 273 -14.58 -10.16 -6.00
CA SER A 273 -13.39 -9.83 -5.23
C SER A 273 -13.65 -9.76 -3.73
N LEU A 274 -14.83 -9.28 -3.32
CA LEU A 274 -15.32 -9.38 -1.94
C LEU A 274 -15.74 -10.82 -1.60
N PHE A 275 -16.20 -11.61 -2.56
CA PHE A 275 -16.56 -13.02 -2.38
C PHE A 275 -15.34 -13.93 -2.22
N ILE A 276 -14.20 -13.62 -2.86
CA ILE A 276 -12.89 -14.24 -2.54
C ILE A 276 -12.54 -14.00 -1.05
N ASN A 277 -13.07 -12.92 -0.49
CA ASN A 277 -12.96 -12.51 0.90
C ASN A 277 -14.20 -12.92 1.74
N ILE A 278 -14.90 -14.00 1.38
CA ILE A 278 -16.17 -14.45 2.00
C ILE A 278 -16.09 -14.56 3.54
N LEU A 279 -14.92 -14.93 4.08
CA LEU A 279 -14.70 -15.02 5.53
C LEU A 279 -14.92 -13.66 6.23
N PHE A 280 -14.52 -12.56 5.60
CA PHE A 280 -14.73 -11.22 6.12
C PHE A 280 -16.20 -10.79 6.04
N ILE A 281 -16.91 -11.19 4.97
CA ILE A 281 -18.36 -10.95 4.84
C ILE A 281 -19.12 -11.71 5.93
N ILE A 282 -18.81 -13.00 6.13
CA ILE A 282 -19.41 -13.83 7.18
C ILE A 282 -19.17 -13.18 8.56
N ALA A 283 -17.93 -12.77 8.84
CA ALA A 283 -17.61 -12.05 10.07
C ALA A 283 -18.46 -10.77 10.23
N GLY A 284 -18.64 -10.01 9.14
CA GLY A 284 -19.47 -8.81 9.12
C GLY A 284 -20.95 -9.07 9.42
N VAL A 285 -21.52 -10.14 8.83
CA VAL A 285 -22.90 -10.59 9.11
C VAL A 285 -23.03 -10.99 10.58
N ILE A 286 -22.11 -11.80 11.10
CA ILE A 286 -22.10 -12.20 12.51
C ILE A 286 -22.02 -10.96 13.41
N THR A 287 -21.13 -10.01 13.11
CA THR A 287 -21.03 -8.75 13.87
C THR A 287 -22.32 -7.94 13.82
N ALA A 288 -22.99 -7.88 12.67
CA ALA A 288 -24.27 -7.19 12.54
C ALA A 288 -25.38 -7.85 13.36
N MET A 289 -25.33 -9.17 13.56
CA MET A 289 -26.24 -9.95 14.41
C MET A 289 -25.95 -9.80 15.91
N THR A 290 -24.78 -9.25 16.29
CA THR A 290 -24.46 -8.95 17.69
C THR A 290 -24.82 -7.51 18.04
N ASP A 291 -25.12 -7.26 19.32
CA ASP A 291 -25.34 -5.91 19.86
C ASP A 291 -24.03 -5.18 20.23
N LYS A 292 -22.89 -5.67 19.74
CA LYS A 292 -21.57 -5.09 20.07
C LYS A 292 -21.39 -3.69 19.50
N LEU A 293 -21.89 -3.46 18.29
CA LEU A 293 -21.84 -2.15 17.64
C LEU A 293 -23.18 -1.44 17.74
N ASP A 294 -23.16 -0.18 18.18
CA ASP A 294 -24.31 0.70 18.20
C ASP A 294 -24.65 1.24 16.81
N ALA A 295 -25.73 2.02 16.70
CA ALA A 295 -26.19 2.56 15.43
C ALA A 295 -25.21 3.57 14.79
N ASN A 296 -24.48 4.34 15.61
CA ASN A 296 -23.51 5.33 15.12
C ASN A 296 -22.25 4.63 14.61
N GLU A 297 -21.73 3.65 15.33
CA GLU A 297 -20.58 2.83 14.93
C GLU A 297 -20.87 2.07 13.63
N LYS A 298 -22.07 1.46 13.53
CA LYS A 298 -22.53 0.81 12.30
C LYS A 298 -22.62 1.80 11.13
N LEU A 299 -23.16 2.99 11.34
CA LEU A 299 -23.26 4.02 10.31
C LEU A 299 -21.88 4.50 9.85
N ALA A 300 -20.97 4.76 10.79
CA ALA A 300 -19.61 5.20 10.49
C ALA A 300 -18.88 4.20 9.57
N ILE A 301 -18.92 2.92 9.93
CA ILE A 301 -18.27 1.85 9.17
C ILE A 301 -18.88 1.69 7.77
N ARG A 302 -20.21 1.80 7.64
CA ARG A 302 -20.87 1.76 6.33
C ARG A 302 -20.44 2.90 5.42
N LEU A 303 -20.30 4.11 5.96
CA LEU A 303 -19.88 5.29 5.20
C LEU A 303 -18.40 5.19 4.77
N MET A 304 -17.51 4.74 5.66
CA MET A 304 -16.11 4.47 5.33
C MET A 304 -15.98 3.34 4.28
N PHE A 305 -16.79 2.28 4.41
CA PHE A 305 -16.86 1.20 3.42
C PHE A 305 -17.32 1.71 2.06
N LEU A 306 -18.37 2.54 2.02
CA LEU A 306 -18.84 3.16 0.78
C LEU A 306 -17.75 4.02 0.15
N GLY A 307 -16.99 4.77 0.95
CA GLY A 307 -15.82 5.52 0.51
C GLY A 307 -14.79 4.63 -0.21
N ASN A 308 -14.43 3.50 0.41
CA ASN A 308 -13.50 2.53 -0.20
C ASN A 308 -14.06 1.85 -1.46
N VAL A 309 -15.38 1.62 -1.51
CA VAL A 309 -16.05 1.13 -2.73
C VAL A 309 -15.91 2.15 -3.85
N ILE A 310 -16.21 3.44 -3.60
CA ILE A 310 -16.03 4.52 -4.58
C ILE A 310 -14.58 4.55 -5.06
N TYR A 311 -13.60 4.47 -4.14
CA TYR A 311 -12.20 4.38 -4.51
C TYR A 311 -11.92 3.23 -5.50
N THR A 312 -12.38 2.02 -5.18
CA THR A 312 -12.20 0.82 -6.00
C THR A 312 -12.86 0.96 -7.37
N LEU A 313 -14.06 1.54 -7.42
CA LEU A 313 -14.84 1.68 -8.66
C LEU A 313 -14.23 2.70 -9.62
N PHE A 314 -13.65 3.80 -9.13
CA PHE A 314 -13.23 4.93 -9.96
C PHE A 314 -11.73 4.97 -10.27
N PHE A 315 -10.88 4.46 -9.39
CA PHE A 315 -9.43 4.71 -9.48
C PHE A 315 -8.59 3.46 -9.72
N ALA A 316 -9.19 2.28 -9.58
CA ALA A 316 -8.44 1.09 -9.23
C ALA A 316 -8.92 -0.18 -9.96
N TRP A 317 -9.40 0.02 -11.20
CA TRP A 317 -9.97 -1.04 -12.02
C TRP A 317 -9.04 -2.25 -12.15
N LYS A 318 -9.58 -3.44 -11.80
CA LYS A 318 -8.98 -4.78 -11.97
C LYS A 318 -7.75 -5.10 -11.10
N GLU A 319 -7.26 -4.18 -10.30
CA GLU A 319 -6.09 -4.41 -9.46
C GLU A 319 -6.45 -5.00 -8.09
N LYS A 320 -5.89 -6.17 -7.75
CA LYS A 320 -6.24 -6.91 -6.53
C LYS A 320 -5.79 -6.20 -5.25
N TYR A 321 -4.69 -5.45 -5.32
CA TYR A 321 -4.07 -4.79 -4.15
C TYR A 321 -4.91 -3.68 -3.54
N VAL A 322 -5.81 -3.10 -4.34
CA VAL A 322 -6.72 -2.03 -3.95
C VAL A 322 -7.60 -2.44 -2.76
N LEU A 323 -7.93 -3.73 -2.65
CA LEU A 323 -8.80 -4.24 -1.61
C LEU A 323 -8.15 -4.23 -0.22
N LEU A 324 -6.82 -4.05 -0.11
CA LEU A 324 -6.15 -3.90 1.18
C LEU A 324 -6.68 -2.71 1.99
N CYS A 325 -7.20 -1.67 1.33
CA CYS A 325 -7.79 -0.53 2.04
C CYS A 325 -9.06 -0.89 2.84
N PHE A 326 -9.68 -2.05 2.56
CA PHE A 326 -10.83 -2.57 3.32
C PHE A 326 -10.43 -3.36 4.57
N MET A 327 -9.18 -3.80 4.69
CA MET A 327 -8.73 -4.62 5.83
C MET A 327 -8.96 -3.96 7.20
N PRO A 328 -8.79 -2.62 7.37
CA PRO A 328 -9.19 -1.93 8.60
C PRO A 328 -10.68 -2.04 8.93
N ILE A 329 -11.56 -2.03 7.92
CA ILE A 329 -13.01 -2.19 8.10
C ILE A 329 -13.33 -3.65 8.45
N PHE A 330 -12.67 -4.58 7.77
CA PHE A 330 -12.82 -6.01 8.04
C PHE A 330 -12.33 -6.41 9.43
N ALA A 331 -11.35 -5.70 9.99
CA ALA A 331 -10.97 -5.84 11.40
C ALA A 331 -12.16 -5.55 12.32
N VAL A 332 -12.98 -4.52 12.03
CA VAL A 332 -14.19 -4.23 12.82
C VAL A 332 -15.24 -5.33 12.65
N TRP A 333 -15.40 -5.85 11.43
CA TRP A 333 -16.29 -6.97 11.15
C TRP A 333 -15.84 -8.28 11.82
N PHE A 334 -14.60 -8.39 12.27
CA PHE A 334 -14.14 -9.54 13.05
C PHE A 334 -14.62 -9.53 14.51
N ILE A 335 -15.11 -8.39 15.04
CA ILE A 335 -15.49 -8.26 16.46
C ILE A 335 -16.56 -9.27 16.89
N GLY A 336 -17.62 -9.44 16.10
CA GLY A 336 -18.70 -10.37 16.42
C GLY A 336 -18.25 -11.82 16.37
N LEU A 337 -17.46 -12.21 15.37
CA LEU A 337 -16.88 -13.55 15.30
C LEU A 337 -15.98 -13.82 16.51
N MET A 338 -15.14 -12.85 16.88
CA MET A 338 -14.25 -12.98 18.03
C MET A 338 -15.01 -13.03 19.35
N TYR A 339 -16.10 -12.27 19.48
CA TYR A 339 -16.97 -12.35 20.65
C TYR A 339 -17.47 -13.78 20.88
N LEU A 340 -17.93 -14.46 19.82
CA LEU A 340 -18.41 -15.84 19.94
C LEU A 340 -17.28 -16.80 20.33
N ILE A 341 -16.10 -16.67 19.73
CA ILE A 341 -14.95 -17.57 19.98
C ILE A 341 -14.39 -17.40 21.39
N ILE A 342 -14.21 -16.15 21.83
CA ILE A 342 -13.58 -15.85 23.11
C ILE A 342 -14.42 -16.35 24.29
N ASN A 343 -15.75 -16.29 24.18
CA ASN A 343 -16.68 -16.75 25.22
C ASN A 343 -16.69 -18.28 25.38
N ILE A 344 -16.05 -19.03 24.49
CA ILE A 344 -15.86 -20.49 24.67
C ILE A 344 -14.83 -20.74 25.79
N PHE A 345 -13.89 -19.81 25.99
CA PHE A 345 -12.83 -19.96 26.98
C PHE A 345 -13.27 -19.47 28.37
N PRO A 346 -13.01 -20.23 29.45
CA PRO A 346 -13.26 -19.82 30.83
C PRO A 346 -12.67 -18.45 31.17
N GLU A 347 -13.24 -17.74 32.14
CA GLU A 347 -12.75 -16.41 32.55
C GLU A 347 -11.29 -16.43 33.03
N ASP A 348 -10.86 -17.50 33.69
CA ASP A 348 -9.51 -17.70 34.23
C ASP A 348 -8.50 -18.25 33.20
N PHE A 349 -8.91 -18.36 31.93
CA PHE A 349 -8.08 -18.88 30.86
C PHE A 349 -6.85 -18.01 30.57
N LYS A 350 -5.66 -18.60 30.67
CA LYS A 350 -4.38 -17.94 30.40
C LYS A 350 -4.00 -18.01 28.93
N PHE A 351 -4.46 -17.02 28.16
CA PHE A 351 -4.25 -16.92 26.70
C PHE A 351 -2.78 -16.96 26.29
N GLU A 352 -1.85 -16.57 27.16
CA GLU A 352 -0.42 -16.50 26.88
C GLU A 352 0.17 -17.84 26.43
N LYS A 353 -0.38 -18.96 26.94
CA LYS A 353 0.07 -20.31 26.59
C LYS A 353 -0.21 -20.67 25.13
N LEU A 354 -1.23 -20.07 24.52
CA LEU A 354 -1.60 -20.34 23.13
C LEU A 354 -1.04 -19.31 22.15
N LEU A 355 -0.59 -18.14 22.61
CA LEU A 355 -0.13 -17.08 21.72
C LEU A 355 1.04 -17.51 20.83
N ILE A 356 2.08 -18.11 21.40
CA ILE A 356 3.24 -18.57 20.63
C ILE A 356 2.85 -19.67 19.62
N PRO A 357 2.15 -20.75 20.02
CA PRO A 357 1.63 -21.72 19.07
C PRO A 357 0.80 -21.11 17.95
N ILE A 358 -0.11 -20.18 18.25
CA ILE A 358 -0.96 -19.52 17.24
C ILE A 358 -0.11 -18.70 16.27
N MET A 359 0.86 -17.92 16.76
CA MET A 359 1.78 -17.17 15.88
C MET A 359 2.55 -18.10 14.94
N LEU A 360 3.10 -19.20 15.46
CA LEU A 360 3.84 -20.16 14.65
C LEU A 360 2.93 -20.83 13.61
N VAL A 361 1.74 -21.27 14.01
CA VAL A 361 0.76 -21.86 13.09
C VAL A 361 0.35 -20.86 12.02
N SER A 362 0.11 -19.60 12.38
CA SER A 362 -0.19 -18.53 11.42
C SER A 362 0.90 -18.36 10.37
N VAL A 363 2.18 -18.33 10.78
CA VAL A 363 3.31 -18.26 9.84
C VAL A 363 3.39 -19.50 8.95
N VAL A 364 3.26 -20.70 9.52
CA VAL A 364 3.29 -21.95 8.76
C VAL A 364 2.15 -22.00 7.74
N VAL A 365 0.92 -21.68 8.14
CA VAL A 365 -0.22 -21.64 7.23
C VAL A 365 0.00 -20.61 6.12
N SER A 366 0.47 -19.40 6.45
CA SER A 366 0.78 -18.38 5.45
C SER A 366 1.88 -18.81 4.48
N SER A 367 2.90 -19.55 4.95
CA SER A 367 3.97 -20.08 4.08
C SER A 367 3.46 -21.09 3.04
N ILE A 368 2.33 -21.76 3.32
CA ILE A 368 1.70 -22.74 2.43
C ILE A 368 0.71 -22.05 1.48
N VAL A 369 -0.05 -21.06 1.98
CA VAL A 369 -1.19 -20.47 1.25
C VAL A 369 -0.80 -19.23 0.43
N CYS A 370 0.21 -18.48 0.85
CA CYS A 370 0.63 -17.27 0.13
C CYS A 370 1.23 -17.62 -1.23
N ILE A 371 0.74 -16.99 -2.30
CA ILE A 371 1.20 -17.26 -3.66
C ILE A 371 2.68 -16.92 -3.87
N ASN A 372 3.25 -16.01 -3.07
CA ASN A 372 4.64 -15.58 -3.24
C ASN A 372 5.65 -16.62 -2.81
N THR A 373 5.28 -17.54 -1.92
CA THR A 373 6.25 -18.48 -1.31
C THR A 373 6.85 -19.44 -2.35
N ASN A 374 6.24 -19.55 -3.52
CA ASN A 374 6.77 -20.28 -4.67
C ASN A 374 8.09 -19.72 -5.24
N LYS A 375 8.44 -18.48 -4.92
CA LYS A 375 9.68 -17.79 -5.33
C LYS A 375 10.78 -17.83 -4.26
N ILE A 376 10.52 -18.43 -3.09
CA ILE A 376 11.53 -18.58 -2.05
C ILE A 376 12.59 -19.56 -2.53
N GLY A 377 13.85 -19.11 -2.53
CA GLY A 377 14.98 -19.94 -2.96
C GLY A 377 15.29 -19.90 -4.46
N ASP A 378 14.55 -19.12 -5.26
CA ASP A 378 14.92 -18.83 -6.65
C ASP A 378 16.33 -18.24 -6.71
N LYS A 379 17.08 -18.62 -7.74
CA LYS A 379 18.45 -18.17 -7.99
C LYS A 379 18.48 -17.11 -9.08
N LYS A 380 19.64 -16.48 -9.28
CA LYS A 380 19.80 -15.42 -10.28
C LYS A 380 19.44 -15.89 -11.69
N GLU A 381 19.74 -17.14 -12.01
CA GLU A 381 19.50 -17.73 -13.33
C GLU A 381 18.00 -17.92 -13.64
N ASP A 382 17.15 -17.89 -12.61
CA ASP A 382 15.70 -18.00 -12.75
C ASP A 382 15.05 -16.67 -13.16
N TYR A 383 15.78 -15.56 -13.12
CA TYR A 383 15.29 -14.20 -13.40
C TYR A 383 15.90 -13.63 -14.68
N VAL A 384 15.04 -13.25 -15.63
CA VAL A 384 15.45 -12.54 -16.86
C VAL A 384 16.20 -11.24 -16.56
N GLN A 385 15.87 -10.58 -15.44
CA GLN A 385 16.48 -9.35 -14.98
C GLN A 385 17.98 -9.50 -14.76
N TYR A 386 18.42 -10.60 -14.12
CA TYR A 386 19.85 -10.85 -13.89
C TYR A 386 20.55 -11.33 -15.16
N GLU A 387 19.90 -12.15 -15.99
CA GLU A 387 20.46 -12.57 -17.29
C GLU A 387 20.73 -11.36 -18.20
N PHE A 388 19.77 -10.44 -18.31
CA PHE A 388 19.97 -9.20 -19.08
C PHE A 388 21.00 -8.28 -18.42
N ALA A 389 21.03 -8.21 -17.08
CA ALA A 389 22.06 -7.44 -16.38
C ALA A 389 23.48 -7.92 -16.66
N GLU A 390 23.71 -9.23 -16.81
CA GLU A 390 25.02 -9.78 -17.20
C GLU A 390 25.46 -9.35 -18.60
N ILE A 391 24.51 -9.15 -19.52
CA ILE A 391 24.80 -8.66 -20.88
C ILE A 391 25.11 -7.16 -20.82
N ILE A 392 24.23 -6.39 -20.18
CA ILE A 392 24.32 -4.93 -20.09
C ILE A 392 25.61 -4.50 -19.38
N ASN A 393 25.95 -5.14 -18.25
CA ASN A 393 27.09 -4.74 -17.41
C ASN A 393 28.46 -5.11 -17.99
N LYS A 394 28.52 -5.76 -19.17
CA LYS A 394 29.77 -5.94 -19.92
C LYS A 394 30.21 -4.68 -20.64
N GLU A 395 29.26 -3.79 -20.97
CA GLU A 395 29.55 -2.52 -21.63
C GLU A 395 30.06 -1.48 -20.62
N LYS A 396 30.79 -0.49 -21.14
CA LYS A 396 31.34 0.58 -20.31
C LYS A 396 30.34 1.72 -20.17
N ASN A 397 29.88 1.97 -18.95
CA ASN A 397 28.90 3.02 -18.61
C ASN A 397 27.56 2.88 -19.38
N PRO A 398 26.90 1.71 -19.31
CA PRO A 398 25.67 1.48 -20.06
C PRO A 398 24.51 2.33 -19.54
N SER A 399 23.55 2.59 -20.41
CA SER A 399 22.26 3.19 -20.07
C SER A 399 21.12 2.30 -20.55
N LEU A 400 20.00 2.34 -19.83
CA LEU A 400 18.87 1.43 -20.00
C LEU A 400 17.55 2.20 -20.06
N LEU A 401 16.60 1.70 -20.87
CA LEU A 401 15.20 2.09 -20.86
C LEU A 401 14.30 0.84 -20.92
N VAL A 402 13.31 0.74 -20.03
CA VAL A 402 12.23 -0.24 -20.17
C VAL A 402 11.12 0.41 -21.01
N TYR A 403 11.12 0.14 -22.30
CA TYR A 403 10.31 0.87 -23.27
C TYR A 403 8.86 0.36 -23.31
N ARG A 404 7.94 1.20 -22.82
CA ARG A 404 6.48 0.94 -22.73
C ARG A 404 6.10 -0.40 -22.07
N GLY A 405 7.05 -1.00 -21.36
CA GLY A 405 6.86 -2.16 -20.49
C GLY A 405 6.95 -1.74 -19.03
N GLN A 406 6.41 -2.58 -18.14
CA GLN A 406 6.52 -2.35 -16.70
C GLN A 406 7.95 -2.63 -16.24
N GLU A 407 8.54 -1.72 -15.46
CA GLU A 407 9.80 -1.93 -14.77
C GLU A 407 9.53 -2.98 -13.70
N CYS A 408 10.20 -4.13 -13.79
CA CYS A 408 10.00 -5.27 -12.88
C CYS A 408 11.33 -5.71 -12.26
N GLY A 409 12.20 -4.77 -11.88
CA GLY A 409 13.48 -5.02 -11.21
C GLY A 409 14.71 -5.03 -12.12
N PHE A 410 14.62 -4.52 -13.34
CA PHE A 410 15.77 -4.43 -14.26
C PHE A 410 16.80 -3.40 -13.81
N TYR A 411 16.38 -2.23 -13.32
CA TYR A 411 17.31 -1.24 -12.77
C TYR A 411 17.92 -1.71 -11.45
N PHE A 412 17.19 -2.51 -10.67
CA PHE A 412 17.72 -3.15 -9.48
C PHE A 412 18.81 -4.18 -9.83
N ALA A 413 18.52 -5.11 -10.76
CA ALA A 413 19.44 -6.16 -11.14
C ALA A 413 20.71 -5.64 -11.84
N THR A 414 20.57 -4.62 -12.69
CA THR A 414 21.72 -3.98 -13.36
C THR A 414 22.51 -3.09 -12.42
N GLY A 415 21.87 -2.52 -11.39
CA GLY A 415 22.45 -1.49 -10.54
C GLY A 415 22.50 -0.11 -11.18
N LEU A 416 21.95 0.06 -12.38
CA LEU A 416 21.92 1.34 -13.09
C LEU A 416 20.90 2.30 -12.50
N LEU A 417 21.11 3.59 -12.78
CA LEU A 417 20.13 4.64 -12.57
C LEU A 417 19.60 5.06 -13.94
N PRO A 418 18.31 5.39 -14.06
CA PRO A 418 17.78 5.91 -15.32
C PRO A 418 18.50 7.18 -15.75
N THR A 419 18.74 7.35 -17.04
CA THR A 419 19.26 8.60 -17.61
C THR A 419 18.14 9.49 -18.13
N THR A 420 16.99 8.92 -18.50
CA THR A 420 15.80 9.62 -18.98
C THR A 420 14.79 9.91 -17.87
N LYS A 421 13.78 10.75 -18.16
CA LYS A 421 12.69 11.11 -17.24
C LYS A 421 11.62 10.02 -17.15
N TYR A 422 11.20 9.49 -18.30
CA TYR A 422 10.22 8.42 -18.40
C TYR A 422 10.93 7.09 -18.61
N ILE A 423 10.72 6.15 -17.69
CA ILE A 423 11.56 4.93 -17.59
C ILE A 423 10.78 3.63 -17.84
N THR A 424 9.45 3.72 -17.84
CA THR A 424 8.52 2.59 -17.84
C THR A 424 7.11 3.01 -18.25
N PHE A 425 6.17 2.07 -18.26
CA PHE A 425 4.73 2.30 -18.36
C PHE A 425 4.10 2.68 -16.99
N TYR A 426 3.32 3.76 -16.93
CA TYR A 426 2.82 4.36 -15.68
C TYR A 426 1.31 4.22 -15.44
N ASN A 427 0.63 3.27 -16.09
CA ASN A 427 -0.83 3.09 -15.99
C ASN A 427 -1.66 4.37 -16.29
N ILE A 428 -1.06 5.37 -16.94
CA ILE A 428 -1.67 6.63 -17.36
C ILE A 428 -1.32 6.87 -18.82
N HIS A 429 -2.29 7.31 -19.62
CA HIS A 429 -2.12 7.55 -21.04
C HIS A 429 -1.95 9.04 -21.28
N LEU A 430 -0.69 9.49 -21.33
CA LEU A 430 -0.31 10.87 -21.64
C LEU A 430 0.47 10.88 -22.95
N PRO A 431 0.02 11.59 -24.00
CA PRO A 431 0.75 11.70 -25.25
C PRO A 431 2.20 12.16 -25.06
N GLU A 432 2.44 13.08 -24.12
CA GLU A 432 3.79 13.55 -23.77
C GLU A 432 4.75 12.41 -23.37
N ILE A 433 4.28 11.43 -22.58
CA ILE A 433 5.10 10.28 -22.18
C ILE A 433 5.43 9.44 -23.41
N ASP A 434 4.42 9.15 -24.23
CA ASP A 434 4.58 8.33 -25.42
C ASP A 434 5.52 8.98 -26.44
N ASP A 435 5.37 10.28 -26.69
CA ASP A 435 6.17 11.08 -27.61
C ASP A 435 7.63 11.18 -27.15
N GLU A 436 7.88 11.43 -25.86
CA GLU A 436 9.24 11.48 -25.31
C GLU A 436 9.91 10.11 -25.33
N MET A 437 9.20 9.03 -24.99
CA MET A 437 9.76 7.68 -25.10
C MET A 437 10.10 7.33 -26.55
N ASP A 438 9.25 7.69 -27.53
CA ASP A 438 9.55 7.54 -28.95
C ASP A 438 10.78 8.35 -29.39
N ARG A 439 10.95 9.57 -28.84
CA ARG A 439 12.12 10.42 -29.08
C ARG A 439 13.40 9.78 -28.54
N TYR A 440 13.40 9.23 -27.32
CA TYR A 440 14.55 8.53 -26.73
C TYR A 440 15.04 7.38 -27.63
N ILE A 441 14.10 6.63 -28.23
CA ILE A 441 14.42 5.54 -29.17
C ILE A 441 14.98 6.09 -30.48
N LYS A 442 14.35 7.11 -31.05
CA LYS A 442 14.78 7.72 -32.33
C LYS A 442 16.17 8.33 -32.24
N ASP A 443 16.43 9.06 -31.17
CA ASP A 443 17.67 9.82 -30.97
C ASP A 443 18.77 8.96 -30.30
N LYS A 444 18.46 7.69 -29.98
CA LYS A 444 19.36 6.73 -29.33
C LYS A 444 19.97 7.28 -28.03
N GLU A 445 19.14 7.89 -27.20
CA GLU A 445 19.58 8.47 -25.91
C GLU A 445 20.00 7.40 -24.88
N VAL A 446 19.65 6.14 -25.12
CA VAL A 446 20.05 5.00 -24.28
C VAL A 446 20.76 3.93 -25.11
N GLU A 447 21.69 3.21 -24.48
CA GLU A 447 22.41 2.14 -25.15
C GLU A 447 21.57 0.86 -25.25
N PHE A 448 20.84 0.54 -24.17
CA PHE A 448 20.00 -0.64 -24.09
C PHE A 448 18.52 -0.31 -23.93
N VAL A 449 17.69 -1.09 -24.61
CA VAL A 449 16.23 -1.00 -24.52
C VAL A 449 15.69 -2.38 -24.18
N ILE A 450 14.73 -2.45 -23.27
CA ILE A 450 13.96 -3.67 -22.98
C ILE A 450 12.53 -3.46 -23.46
N THR A 451 12.00 -4.43 -24.21
CA THR A 451 10.57 -4.49 -24.57
C THR A 451 9.96 -5.79 -24.08
N ILE A 452 8.66 -5.77 -23.77
CA ILE A 452 7.90 -6.90 -23.22
C ILE A 452 6.76 -7.21 -24.18
N GLU A 453 6.55 -8.50 -24.50
CA GLU A 453 5.56 -9.06 -25.43
C GLU A 453 5.67 -8.63 -26.90
N LYS A 454 6.27 -7.47 -27.18
CA LYS A 454 6.24 -6.82 -28.49
C LYS A 454 7.64 -6.42 -28.93
N GLU A 455 7.78 -6.35 -30.26
CA GLU A 455 8.97 -5.87 -30.96
C GLU A 455 8.58 -4.64 -31.82
N PRO A 456 8.51 -3.43 -31.22
CA PRO A 456 8.07 -2.21 -31.91
C PRO A 456 8.97 -1.86 -33.11
N GLU A 457 8.36 -1.40 -34.21
CA GLU A 457 9.11 -1.05 -35.44
C GLU A 457 10.14 0.07 -35.23
N ASN A 458 9.81 1.07 -34.41
CA ASN A 458 10.74 2.16 -34.09
C ASN A 458 11.98 1.64 -33.35
N VAL A 459 11.83 0.67 -32.44
CA VAL A 459 12.95 0.01 -31.74
C VAL A 459 13.76 -0.82 -32.73
N LYS A 460 13.12 -1.70 -33.53
CA LYS A 460 13.80 -2.53 -34.55
C LYS A 460 14.59 -1.72 -35.58
N ARG A 461 14.11 -0.52 -35.92
CA ARG A 461 14.80 0.39 -36.83
C ARG A 461 16.12 0.89 -36.23
N ASN A 462 16.11 1.29 -34.96
CA ASN A 462 17.24 2.01 -34.32
C ASN A 462 18.16 1.11 -33.48
N TYR A 463 17.70 -0.06 -33.04
CA TYR A 463 18.40 -0.99 -32.15
C TYR A 463 18.45 -2.40 -32.76
N GLU A 464 19.50 -3.15 -32.44
CA GLU A 464 19.67 -4.56 -32.77
C GLU A 464 19.24 -5.45 -31.60
N LEU A 465 18.58 -6.58 -31.90
CA LEU A 465 18.16 -7.54 -30.88
C LEU A 465 19.37 -8.36 -30.43
N VAL A 466 19.70 -8.32 -29.14
CA VAL A 466 20.89 -9.01 -28.58
C VAL A 466 20.53 -10.19 -27.69
N ALA A 467 19.33 -10.21 -27.08
CA ALA A 467 18.84 -11.36 -26.33
C ALA A 467 17.32 -11.40 -26.27
N THR A 468 16.78 -12.61 -26.11
CA THR A 468 15.34 -12.86 -25.95
C THR A 468 15.14 -13.95 -24.92
N LYS A 469 14.18 -13.77 -24.01
CA LYS A 469 13.90 -14.73 -22.94
C LYS A 469 12.42 -14.79 -22.61
N ASP A 470 11.91 -16.00 -22.43
CA ASP A 470 10.60 -16.21 -21.82
C ASP A 470 10.76 -16.24 -20.30
N TYR A 471 9.98 -15.45 -19.59
CA TYR A 471 9.97 -15.37 -18.13
C TYR A 471 8.57 -15.57 -17.60
N LYS A 472 8.42 -16.46 -16.63
CA LYS A 472 7.14 -16.74 -15.99
C LYS A 472 6.90 -15.78 -14.84
N PHE A 473 6.04 -14.79 -15.08
CA PHE A 473 5.56 -13.87 -14.06
C PHE A 473 4.19 -14.36 -13.52
N LEU A 474 4.17 -14.81 -12.26
CA LEU A 474 3.01 -15.47 -11.66
C LEU A 474 2.50 -16.66 -12.50
N SER A 475 1.29 -16.55 -13.07
CA SER A 475 0.66 -17.58 -13.90
C SER A 475 0.86 -17.36 -15.40
N GLU A 476 1.46 -16.24 -15.80
CA GLU A 476 1.60 -15.84 -17.20
C GLU A 476 3.07 -15.92 -17.62
N THR A 477 3.32 -16.50 -18.80
CA THR A 477 4.64 -16.46 -19.42
C THR A 477 4.69 -15.23 -20.29
N GLN A 478 5.65 -14.36 -20.03
CA GLN A 478 5.90 -13.16 -20.82
C GLN A 478 7.22 -13.28 -21.56
N LYS A 479 7.29 -12.72 -22.76
CA LYS A 479 8.49 -12.71 -23.58
C LYS A 479 9.18 -11.35 -23.51
N TYR A 480 10.45 -11.37 -23.14
CA TYR A 480 11.30 -10.20 -22.97
C TYR A 480 12.35 -10.14 -24.06
N TYR A 481 12.60 -8.94 -24.56
CA TYR A 481 13.57 -8.66 -25.61
C TYR A 481 14.54 -7.60 -25.13
N LEU A 482 15.84 -7.86 -25.25
CA LEU A 482 16.91 -6.91 -24.98
C LEU A 482 17.49 -6.43 -26.30
N TRP A 483 17.53 -5.12 -26.48
CA TRP A 483 18.01 -4.45 -27.68
C TRP A 483 19.21 -3.57 -27.35
N LYS A 484 20.17 -3.46 -28.27
CA LYS A 484 21.35 -2.57 -28.19
C LYS A 484 21.34 -1.55 -29.33
N ALA A 485 21.73 -0.31 -29.07
CA ALA A 485 21.75 0.75 -30.07
C ALA A 485 22.70 0.38 -31.24
N LYS A 486 22.25 0.62 -32.48
CA LYS A 486 23.04 0.39 -33.72
C LYS A 486 24.08 1.47 -33.99
#